data_AF-A0A7S1KWM3-F1
#
_entry.id   AF-A0A7S1KWM3-F1
#
_cell.length_a   1.000
_cell.length_b   1.000
_cell.length_c   1.000
_cell.angle_alpha   90.00
_cell.angle_beta   90.00
_cell.angle_gamma   90.00
#
_symmetry.space_group_name_H-M   'P 1'
#
loop_
_entity.id
_entity.type
_entity.pdbx_description
1 polymer ?
#
loop_
_entity_poly.entity_id
_entity_poly.type
_entity_poly.pdbx_seq_one_letter_code
_entity_poly.pdbx_strand_id
1 'polypeptide(L)'
;APAPAAAARAAVHRHASKERAELGARTAQPPPQPVGQMPAKDKDGAYASKADACAACKYVATGSCAMYKTCTCYAANAFFKTVGLPEPTDKTNWKWACGNEGGDKYELCFKATWSESQQVYQDSFGDNVDPNNPKCPV
;
A
#
# COMPACT_ATOMS: atom_id res chain seq x y z
N ALA A 1 -10.82 -45.85 -38.09
CA ALA A 1 -11.60 -45.13 -37.06
C ALA A 1 -10.65 -44.25 -36.25
N PRO A 2 -10.76 -42.91 -36.27
CA PRO A 2 -9.93 -42.06 -35.43
C PRO A 2 -10.59 -41.86 -34.05
N ALA A 3 -9.93 -42.33 -32.99
CA ALA A 3 -10.25 -41.91 -31.63
C ALA A 3 -9.68 -40.49 -31.39
N PRO A 4 -10.37 -39.63 -30.63
CA PRO A 4 -10.50 -38.23 -31.00
C PRO A 4 -9.46 -37.33 -30.33
N ALA A 5 -9.01 -36.31 -31.07
CA ALA A 5 -8.21 -35.18 -30.59
C ALA A 5 -8.80 -34.47 -29.34
N ALA A 6 -10.08 -34.70 -29.03
CA ALA A 6 -10.75 -34.21 -27.84
C ALA A 6 -10.16 -34.76 -26.53
N ALA A 7 -9.71 -36.02 -26.48
CA ALA A 7 -9.15 -36.62 -25.27
C ALA A 7 -7.77 -36.02 -24.92
N ALA A 8 -6.95 -35.74 -25.94
CA ALA A 8 -5.63 -35.11 -25.77
C ALA A 8 -5.75 -33.65 -25.28
N ARG A 9 -6.70 -32.87 -25.83
CA ARG A 9 -6.97 -31.50 -25.37
C ARG A 9 -7.43 -31.43 -23.91
N ALA A 10 -8.29 -32.36 -23.51
CA ALA A 10 -8.80 -32.43 -22.13
C ALA A 10 -7.72 -32.82 -21.10
N ALA A 11 -6.66 -33.52 -21.51
CA ALA A 11 -5.52 -33.82 -20.65
C ALA A 11 -4.62 -32.59 -20.47
N VAL A 12 -4.28 -31.89 -21.56
CA VAL A 12 -3.43 -30.69 -21.53
C VAL A 12 -4.04 -29.56 -20.69
N HIS A 13 -5.35 -29.32 -20.78
CA HIS A 13 -6.02 -28.33 -19.93
C HIS A 13 -5.98 -28.70 -18.44
N ARG A 14 -6.09 -30.00 -18.09
CA ARG A 14 -6.04 -30.46 -16.69
C ARG A 14 -4.64 -30.35 -16.08
N HIS A 15 -3.59 -30.61 -16.85
CA HIS A 15 -2.21 -30.40 -16.40
C HIS A 15 -1.91 -28.91 -16.18
N ALA A 16 -2.25 -28.05 -17.14
CA ALA A 16 -2.04 -26.60 -17.02
C ALA A 16 -2.82 -25.96 -15.85
N SER A 17 -4.02 -26.48 -15.54
CA SER A 17 -4.83 -26.02 -14.40
C SER A 17 -4.20 -26.40 -13.05
N LYS A 18 -3.64 -27.61 -12.97
CA LYS A 18 -3.00 -28.13 -11.76
C LYS A 18 -1.66 -27.44 -11.49
N GLU A 19 -0.87 -27.20 -12.53
CA GLU A 19 0.39 -26.44 -12.42
C GLU A 19 0.14 -24.97 -12.04
N ARG A 20 -0.91 -24.32 -12.56
CA ARG A 20 -1.29 -22.96 -12.12
C ARG A 20 -1.75 -22.90 -10.66
N ALA A 21 -2.49 -23.91 -10.20
CA ALA A 21 -2.89 -24.01 -8.80
C ALA A 21 -1.69 -24.24 -7.87
N GLU A 22 -0.72 -25.05 -8.30
CA GLU A 22 0.51 -25.31 -7.55
C GLU A 22 1.52 -24.15 -7.62
N LEU A 23 1.56 -23.39 -8.71
CA LEU A 23 2.30 -22.11 -8.82
C LEU A 23 1.66 -20.99 -8.00
N GLY A 24 0.33 -20.91 -7.96
CA GLY A 24 -0.40 -20.01 -7.07
C GLY A 24 -0.26 -20.36 -5.58
N ALA A 25 0.11 -21.61 -5.30
CA ALA A 25 0.39 -22.12 -3.96
C ALA A 25 1.88 -22.07 -3.58
N ARG A 26 2.77 -21.50 -4.42
CA ARG A 26 4.13 -21.13 -3.99
C ARG A 26 4.05 -19.93 -3.03
N THR A 27 3.70 -20.28 -1.79
CA THR A 27 3.72 -19.49 -0.55
C THR A 27 3.31 -18.03 -0.71
N ALA A 28 2.01 -17.77 -0.90
CA ALA A 28 1.46 -16.47 -0.56
C ALA A 28 1.73 -16.24 0.94
N GLN A 29 2.75 -15.44 1.27
CA GLN A 29 3.04 -15.07 2.65
C GLN A 29 1.82 -14.33 3.22
N PRO A 30 1.41 -14.64 4.46
CA PRO A 30 0.34 -13.88 5.08
C PRO A 30 0.73 -12.40 5.14
N PRO A 31 -0.24 -11.48 5.03
CA PRO A 31 0.05 -10.07 5.18
C PRO A 31 0.71 -9.82 6.54
N PRO A 32 1.73 -8.94 6.61
CA PRO A 32 2.31 -8.49 7.86
C PRO A 32 1.23 -7.81 8.72
N GLN A 33 1.46 -7.76 10.03
CA GLN A 33 0.61 -6.99 10.91
C GLN A 33 0.77 -5.49 10.59
N PRO A 34 -0.33 -4.76 10.33
CA PRO A 34 -0.30 -3.31 10.20
C PRO A 34 0.34 -2.63 11.41
N VAL A 35 1.09 -1.57 11.17
CA VAL A 35 1.64 -0.73 12.23
C VAL A 35 0.65 0.37 12.58
N GLY A 36 0.38 0.54 13.88
CA GLY A 36 -0.53 1.55 14.39
C GLY A 36 -2.00 1.14 14.33
N GLN A 37 -2.89 2.13 14.33
CA GLN A 37 -4.33 1.94 14.26
C GLN A 37 -4.91 2.75 13.11
N MET A 38 -5.98 2.24 12.49
CA MET A 38 -6.71 2.96 11.45
C MET A 38 -7.43 4.17 12.07
N PRO A 39 -7.09 5.41 11.69
CA PRO A 39 -7.80 6.58 12.17
C PRO A 39 -9.24 6.61 11.64
N ALA A 40 -10.14 7.18 12.42
CA ALA A 40 -11.49 7.43 11.97
C ALA A 40 -11.50 8.49 10.86
N LYS A 41 -12.45 8.35 9.95
CA LYS A 41 -12.77 9.38 8.95
C LYS A 41 -13.94 10.22 9.44
N ASP A 42 -13.95 11.48 9.04
CA ASP A 42 -15.10 12.35 9.20
C ASP A 42 -16.25 11.92 8.25
N LYS A 43 -17.43 12.52 8.41
CA LYS A 43 -18.64 12.14 7.67
C LYS A 43 -18.51 12.30 6.15
N ASP A 44 -17.61 13.16 5.70
CA ASP A 44 -17.26 13.39 4.29
C ASP A 44 -16.21 12.36 3.76
N GLY A 45 -15.77 11.44 4.63
CA GLY A 45 -14.77 10.42 4.34
C GLY A 45 -13.34 10.96 4.29
N ALA A 46 -13.08 12.22 4.67
CA ALA A 46 -11.73 12.75 4.87
C ALA A 46 -11.18 12.36 6.25
N TYR A 47 -9.87 12.50 6.41
CA TYR A 47 -9.26 12.45 7.73
C TYR A 47 -9.24 13.85 8.33
N ALA A 48 -9.37 13.94 9.65
CA ALA A 48 -9.40 15.21 10.37
C ALA A 48 -8.09 16.00 10.23
N SER A 49 -6.96 15.31 10.03
CA SER A 49 -5.65 15.93 9.92
C SER A 49 -4.73 15.22 8.92
N LYS A 50 -3.66 15.93 8.52
CA LYS A 50 -2.53 15.35 7.79
C LYS A 50 -1.96 14.12 8.51
N ALA A 51 -1.81 14.21 9.84
CA ALA A 51 -1.23 13.15 10.65
C ALA A 51 -2.08 11.88 10.60
N ASP A 52 -3.40 12.02 10.65
CA ASP A 52 -4.33 10.90 10.53
C ASP A 52 -4.30 10.30 9.12
N ALA A 53 -4.22 11.11 8.07
CA ALA A 53 -4.03 10.61 6.71
C ALA A 53 -2.72 9.81 6.58
N CYS A 54 -1.62 10.32 7.14
CA CYS A 54 -0.34 9.62 7.17
C CYS A 54 -0.38 8.31 7.98
N ALA A 55 -1.03 8.31 9.15
CA ALA A 55 -1.20 7.12 9.97
C ALA A 55 -2.05 6.06 9.26
N ALA A 56 -3.11 6.47 8.57
CA ALA A 56 -3.92 5.58 7.76
C ALA A 56 -3.12 4.95 6.61
N CYS A 57 -2.32 5.73 5.88
CA CYS A 57 -1.44 5.21 4.85
C CYS A 57 -0.45 4.19 5.41
N LYS A 58 0.19 4.51 6.54
CA LYS A 58 1.12 3.60 7.22
C LYS A 58 0.43 2.30 7.61
N TYR A 59 -0.75 2.37 8.23
CA TYR A 59 -1.51 1.18 8.60
C TYR A 59 -1.80 0.29 7.39
N VAL A 60 -2.34 0.86 6.31
CA VAL A 60 -2.67 0.09 5.09
C VAL A 60 -1.41 -0.48 4.43
N ALA A 61 -0.38 0.35 4.23
CA ALA A 61 0.80 -0.03 3.49
C ALA A 61 1.67 -1.04 4.23
N THR A 62 1.83 -0.87 5.55
CA THR A 62 2.59 -1.83 6.38
C THR A 62 1.85 -3.14 6.61
N GLY A 63 0.54 -3.19 6.37
CA GLY A 63 -0.27 -4.41 6.42
C GLY A 63 -0.22 -5.26 5.15
N SER A 64 0.59 -4.90 4.14
CA SER A 64 0.69 -5.61 2.87
C SER A 64 2.13 -5.63 2.40
N CYS A 65 2.69 -6.81 2.10
CA CYS A 65 4.07 -6.86 1.61
C CYS A 65 4.27 -6.24 0.23
N ALA A 66 3.23 -6.19 -0.60
CA ALA A 66 3.29 -5.46 -1.86
C ALA A 66 3.42 -3.96 -1.58
N MET A 67 2.52 -3.42 -0.76
CA MET A 67 2.53 -1.99 -0.46
C MET A 67 3.72 -1.58 0.40
N TYR A 68 4.13 -2.38 1.39
CA TYR A 68 5.29 -2.08 2.22
C TYR A 68 6.56 -1.89 1.36
N LYS A 69 6.71 -2.66 0.28
CA LYS A 69 7.86 -2.58 -0.62
C LYS A 69 7.76 -1.46 -1.65
N THR A 70 6.56 -1.03 -2.04
CA THR A 70 6.38 -0.09 -3.16
C THR A 70 5.80 1.26 -2.77
N CYS A 71 5.18 1.36 -1.60
CA CYS A 71 4.41 2.53 -1.19
C CYS A 71 5.29 3.55 -0.49
N THR A 72 5.22 4.79 -0.96
CA THR A 72 5.70 5.95 -0.21
C THR A 72 4.48 6.77 0.18
N CYS A 73 4.27 6.95 1.48
CA CYS A 73 3.07 7.63 1.97
C CYS A 73 3.15 9.14 1.78
N TYR A 74 2.14 9.70 1.13
CA TYR A 74 1.90 11.13 1.04
C TYR A 74 0.52 11.46 1.60
N ALA A 75 0.37 12.65 2.16
CA ALA A 75 -0.91 13.22 2.54
C ALA A 75 -1.20 14.48 1.73
N ALA A 76 -2.45 14.65 1.34
CA ALA A 76 -2.90 15.79 0.55
C ALA A 76 -4.16 16.37 1.18
N ASN A 77 -4.18 17.69 1.38
CA ASN A 77 -5.42 18.38 1.65
C ASN A 77 -6.12 18.63 0.31
N ALA A 78 -7.13 17.81 0.01
CA ALA A 78 -7.90 17.85 -1.22
C ALA A 78 -8.89 19.04 -1.30
N PHE A 79 -8.61 20.12 -0.57
CA PHE A 79 -9.28 21.39 -0.73
C PHE A 79 -8.70 22.12 -1.95
N PHE A 80 -9.47 22.16 -3.04
CA PHE A 80 -9.09 22.85 -4.27
C PHE A 80 -10.00 24.04 -4.51
N LYS A 81 -9.41 25.23 -4.68
CA LYS A 81 -10.14 26.42 -5.13
C LYS A 81 -10.57 26.20 -6.58
N THR A 82 -11.88 26.22 -6.83
CA THR A 82 -12.43 26.16 -8.18
C THR A 82 -12.67 27.59 -8.69
N VAL A 83 -12.12 27.92 -9.85
CA VAL A 83 -12.30 29.26 -10.45
C VAL A 83 -13.78 29.50 -10.73
N GLY A 84 -14.31 30.64 -10.29
CA GLY A 84 -15.70 31.03 -10.55
C GLY A 84 -16.74 30.46 -9.57
N LEU A 85 -16.33 29.69 -8.55
CA LEU A 85 -17.20 29.28 -7.45
C LEU A 85 -16.78 29.94 -6.13
N PRO A 86 -17.73 30.18 -5.21
CA PRO A 86 -17.42 30.61 -3.85
C PRO A 86 -16.44 29.65 -3.19
N GLU A 87 -15.57 30.19 -2.33
CA GLU A 87 -14.63 29.37 -1.58
C GLU A 87 -15.41 28.38 -0.69
N PRO A 88 -15.13 27.06 -0.74
CA PRO A 88 -15.77 26.11 0.13
C PRO A 88 -15.51 26.46 1.60
N THR A 89 -16.53 26.32 2.44
CA THR A 89 -16.40 26.58 3.88
C THR A 89 -15.56 25.52 4.57
N ASP A 90 -15.58 24.29 4.06
CA ASP A 90 -14.71 23.21 4.50
C ASP A 90 -13.32 23.38 3.88
N LYS A 91 -12.31 23.52 4.72
CA LYS A 91 -10.91 23.75 4.34
C LYS A 91 -10.03 22.53 4.63
N THR A 92 -10.61 21.46 5.16
CA THR A 92 -9.88 20.29 5.67
C THR A 92 -10.42 19.05 5.01
N ASN A 93 -9.76 18.62 3.94
CA ASN A 93 -10.12 17.40 3.22
C ASN A 93 -8.90 16.49 3.08
N TRP A 94 -8.33 16.03 4.20
CA TRP A 94 -7.11 15.23 4.16
C TRP A 94 -7.36 13.83 3.63
N LYS A 95 -6.54 13.43 2.66
CA LYS A 95 -6.48 12.09 2.07
C LYS A 95 -5.02 11.66 2.02
N TRP A 96 -4.79 10.37 1.81
CA TRP A 96 -3.46 9.85 1.58
C TRP A 96 -3.31 9.22 0.19
N ALA A 97 -2.08 9.19 -0.28
CA ALA A 97 -1.68 8.57 -1.53
C ALA A 97 -0.44 7.70 -1.34
N CYS A 98 -0.31 6.70 -2.21
CA CYS A 98 0.78 5.73 -2.22
C CYS A 98 1.77 6.06 -3.33
N GLY A 99 2.32 7.27 -3.29
CA GLY A 99 3.10 7.85 -4.38
C GLY A 99 2.93 9.37 -4.44
N ASN A 100 3.76 10.01 -5.27
CA ASN A 100 3.82 11.47 -5.42
C ASN A 100 3.15 11.96 -6.71
N GLU A 101 2.08 11.30 -7.16
CA GLU A 101 1.41 11.63 -8.44
C GLU A 101 0.78 13.03 -8.42
N GLY A 102 0.49 13.58 -7.24
CA GLY A 102 -0.03 14.93 -7.05
C GLY A 102 1.03 16.04 -6.94
N GLY A 103 2.32 15.72 -7.07
CA GLY A 103 3.42 16.68 -7.04
C GLY A 103 3.40 17.56 -5.78
N ASP A 104 3.60 18.86 -5.93
CA ASP A 104 3.73 19.82 -4.81
C ASP A 104 2.47 19.97 -3.94
N LYS A 105 1.34 19.39 -4.35
CA LYS A 105 0.13 19.33 -3.52
C LYS A 105 0.18 18.23 -2.46
N TYR A 106 1.09 17.28 -2.63
CA TYR A 106 1.23 16.12 -1.77
C TYR A 106 2.40 16.34 -0.82
N GLU A 107 2.17 16.07 0.44
CA GLU A 107 3.18 16.23 1.47
C GLU A 107 3.67 14.85 1.93
N LEU A 108 4.97 14.64 1.84
CA LEU A 108 5.59 13.39 2.29
C LEU A 108 5.31 13.16 3.78
N CYS A 109 4.84 11.96 4.12
CA CYS A 109 4.49 11.60 5.49
C CYS A 109 5.71 11.21 6.33
N PHE A 110 6.57 10.35 5.77
CA PHE A 110 7.71 9.78 6.48
C PHE A 110 8.94 9.82 5.58
N LYS A 111 10.10 10.06 6.17
CA LYS A 111 11.39 9.98 5.46
C LYS A 111 12.07 8.69 5.89
N ALA A 112 12.47 7.87 4.92
CA ALA A 112 13.45 6.82 5.19
C ALA A 112 14.77 7.50 5.56
N THR A 113 15.33 7.15 6.72
CA THR A 113 16.56 7.76 7.22
C THR A 113 17.53 6.71 7.77
N TRP A 114 18.81 7.05 7.77
CA TRP A 114 19.83 6.31 8.49
C TRP A 114 20.18 7.06 9.77
N SER A 115 20.12 6.38 10.91
CA SER A 115 20.54 6.92 12.21
C SER A 115 21.98 6.50 12.48
N GLU A 116 22.94 7.41 12.30
CA GLU A 116 24.37 7.13 12.56
C GLU A 116 24.64 6.77 14.02
N SER A 117 23.95 7.42 14.97
CA SER A 117 24.15 7.24 16.41
C SER A 117 23.62 5.91 16.95
N GLN A 118 22.60 5.35 16.30
CA GLN A 118 22.01 4.07 16.69
C GLN A 118 22.38 2.94 15.73
N GLN A 119 23.05 3.26 14.61
CA GLN A 119 23.35 2.34 13.52
C GLN A 119 22.12 1.57 13.01
N VAL A 120 20.97 2.25 12.93
CA VAL A 120 19.69 1.64 12.51
C VAL A 120 19.15 2.35 11.28
N TYR A 121 18.60 1.55 10.35
CA TYR A 121 17.89 2.03 9.19
C TYR A 121 16.40 2.16 9.50
N GLN A 122 15.80 3.31 9.15
CA GLN A 122 14.36 3.52 9.17
C GLN A 122 13.75 3.28 7.80
N ASP A 123 12.68 2.50 7.74
CA ASP A 123 11.91 2.23 6.53
C ASP A 123 11.17 3.48 6.01
N SER A 124 10.53 3.35 4.85
CA SER A 124 9.71 4.40 4.23
C SER A 124 8.48 4.83 5.05
N PHE A 125 8.24 4.20 6.20
CA PHE A 125 7.17 4.52 7.15
C PHE A 125 7.72 5.04 8.49
N GLY A 126 9.04 5.26 8.59
CA GLY A 126 9.73 5.78 9.76
C GLY A 126 9.94 4.78 10.89
N ASP A 127 9.76 3.47 10.64
CA ASP A 127 10.05 2.44 11.63
C ASP A 127 11.47 1.89 11.47
N ASN A 128 12.12 1.58 12.60
CA ASN A 128 13.40 0.89 12.59
C ASN A 128 13.26 -0.52 11.98
N VAL A 129 14.20 -0.89 11.11
CA VAL A 129 14.23 -2.18 10.43
C VAL A 129 15.29 -3.08 11.05
N ASP A 130 14.91 -4.31 11.40
CA ASP A 130 15.84 -5.40 11.69
C ASP A 130 16.13 -6.19 10.40
N PRO A 131 17.36 -6.16 9.86
CA PRO A 131 17.71 -6.90 8.65
C PRO A 131 17.60 -8.43 8.80
N ASN A 132 17.72 -8.96 10.03
CA ASN A 132 17.64 -10.40 10.29
C ASN A 132 16.20 -10.88 10.42
N ASN A 133 15.25 -9.98 10.66
CA ASN A 133 13.83 -10.27 10.78
C ASN A 133 12.99 -9.25 9.99
N PRO A 134 13.08 -9.26 8.65
CA PRO A 134 12.39 -8.28 7.83
C PRO A 134 10.88 -8.49 7.88
N LYS A 135 10.11 -7.40 7.99
CA LYS A 135 8.63 -7.43 7.93
C LYS A 135 8.10 -8.18 6.71
N CYS A 136 8.82 -8.11 5.58
CA CYS A 136 8.47 -8.75 4.32
C CYS A 136 9.69 -9.39 3.66
N PRO A 137 9.95 -10.68 3.94
CA PRO A 137 11.01 -11.44 3.30
C PRO A 137 10.89 -11.47 1.76
N VAL A 138 11.99 -11.80 1.09
CA VAL A 138 12.06 -12.00 -0.36
C VAL A 138 11.75 -13.43 -0.76
#